data_AF-A0A416CE43-F1
#
_entry.id   AF-A0A416CE43-F1
#
_cell.length_a   1.000
_cell.length_b   1.000
_cell.length_c   1.000
_cell.angle_alpha   90.00
_cell.angle_beta   90.00
_cell.angle_gamma   90.00
#
_symmetry.space_group_name_H-M   'P 1'
#
loop_
_entity.id
_entity.type
_entity.pdbx_description
1 polymer ?
#
loop_
_entity_poly.entity_id
_entity_poly.type
_entity_poly.pdbx_seq_one_letter_code
_entity_poly.pdbx_strand_id
1 'polypeptide(L)'
;MNHKSLFFKYVIPSIIAFALSGIYAIVDGYFVGNTIGDAGLSAINIAYPIEALIQALATGIGMGGAVYYSINAAEKKGKRAEEFIATSWWLLVIVSVISTIIIYSFSSKILGLLGADGIILTNATDYIKIIALGAILQILGTGMMPFIRNYGNSFWSMFAMVGGFITNIVLDFIFVWIYEMGMKGAATATIAGQGVTAAIAIIYALYNKKFYVYVSLKNVKEMCGAIFRVGLAPFGLALTPNISLVFINRFSASYGGEKAIATYACVSYIICIIYLILQGVGDGSQPLMSRFYGEKDQESLRGVQRMAYIFAIILAVCGGIIMYVNRANIGGVFGASYEVSIEISKIVPIFLVSLPFVAITRIATAGFYATEKSGLSYILTFIEPVLMLIFMLVLPPLFGGQIMIWWSTVLARVFSAILAFILIKYCEKGDLQYGIQKI
;
A
#
# COMPACT_ATOMS: atom_id res chain seq x y z
N MET A 1 -2.32 28.31 13.13
CA MET A 1 -2.63 27.87 11.73
C MET A 1 -3.94 27.12 11.75
N ASN A 2 -4.82 27.33 10.76
CA ASN A 2 -6.08 26.59 10.65
C ASN A 2 -5.80 25.08 10.44
N HIS A 3 -6.29 24.21 11.32
CA HIS A 3 -6.09 22.75 11.24
C HIS A 3 -6.52 22.16 9.89
N LYS A 4 -7.50 22.77 9.22
CA LYS A 4 -7.93 22.35 7.88
C LYS A 4 -6.86 22.60 6.82
N SER A 5 -6.25 23.78 6.81
CA SER A 5 -5.18 24.11 5.85
C SER A 5 -3.97 23.20 6.04
N LEU A 6 -3.61 22.95 7.30
CA LEU A 6 -2.53 22.02 7.63
C LEU A 6 -2.85 20.58 7.19
N PHE A 7 -4.08 20.10 7.45
CA PHE A 7 -4.54 18.78 7.01
C PHE A 7 -4.40 18.59 5.50
N PHE A 8 -4.97 19.50 4.69
CA PHE A 8 -4.93 19.37 3.23
C PHE A 8 -3.51 19.52 2.65
N LYS A 9 -2.63 20.30 3.30
CA LYS A 9 -1.21 20.41 2.92
C LYS A 9 -0.49 19.06 2.97
N TYR A 10 -0.89 18.15 3.87
CA TYR A 10 -0.29 16.82 3.95
C TYR A 10 -1.04 15.76 3.15
N VAL A 11 -2.38 15.82 3.18
CA VAL A 11 -3.25 14.77 2.63
C VAL A 11 -3.36 14.84 1.11
N ILE A 12 -3.53 16.02 0.51
CA ILE A 12 -3.69 16.13 -0.94
C ILE A 12 -2.46 15.62 -1.71
N PRO A 13 -1.21 15.99 -1.36
CA PRO A 13 -0.04 15.44 -2.04
C PRO A 13 0.07 13.91 -1.91
N SER A 14 -0.28 13.38 -0.74
CA SER A 14 -0.29 11.93 -0.50
C SER A 14 -1.30 11.21 -1.40
N ILE A 15 -2.53 11.73 -1.49
CA ILE A 15 -3.56 11.18 -2.39
C ILE A 15 -3.10 11.20 -3.84
N ILE A 16 -2.53 12.30 -4.31
CA ILE A 16 -2.04 12.42 -5.69
C ILE A 16 -0.95 11.38 -5.95
N ALA A 17 -0.01 11.21 -5.02
CA ALA A 17 1.05 10.22 -5.15
C ALA A 17 0.51 8.78 -5.23
N PHE A 18 -0.40 8.40 -4.34
CA PHE A 18 -0.99 7.06 -4.36
C PHE A 18 -1.93 6.83 -5.56
N ALA A 19 -2.68 7.83 -5.99
CA ALA A 19 -3.53 7.73 -7.19
C ALA A 19 -2.68 7.53 -8.46
N LEU A 20 -1.62 8.34 -8.63
CA LEU A 20 -0.68 8.19 -9.75
C LEU A 20 0.09 6.87 -9.68
N SER A 21 0.29 6.32 -8.48
CA SER A 21 0.86 4.98 -8.30
C SER A 21 0.00 3.89 -8.97
N GLY A 22 -1.32 4.03 -8.91
CA GLY A 22 -2.23 3.11 -9.60
C GLY A 22 -2.21 3.31 -11.12
N ILE A 23 -2.09 4.56 -11.56
CA ILE A 23 -2.10 4.91 -12.99
C ILE A 23 -0.85 4.38 -13.70
N TYR A 24 0.36 4.55 -13.14
CA TYR A 24 1.56 4.05 -13.82
C TYR A 24 1.57 2.51 -13.92
N ALA A 25 1.07 1.80 -12.90
CA ALA A 25 0.98 0.34 -12.96
C ALA A 25 0.07 -0.14 -14.11
N ILE A 26 -0.99 0.61 -14.43
CA ILE A 26 -1.84 0.34 -15.61
C ILE A 26 -1.06 0.61 -16.91
N VAL A 27 -0.30 1.69 -16.96
CA VAL A 27 0.49 2.07 -18.14
C VAL A 27 1.63 1.07 -18.41
N ASP A 28 2.33 0.62 -17.37
CA ASP A 28 3.36 -0.43 -17.44
C ASP A 28 2.77 -1.74 -18.00
N GLY A 29 1.66 -2.19 -17.44
CA GLY A 29 0.92 -3.34 -17.95
C GLY A 29 0.48 -3.17 -19.41
N TYR A 30 0.08 -1.97 -19.82
CA TYR A 30 -0.28 -1.67 -21.21
C TYR A 30 0.91 -1.87 -22.16
N PHE A 31 2.08 -1.33 -21.85
CA PHE A 31 3.26 -1.47 -22.71
C PHE A 31 3.69 -2.93 -22.85
N VAL A 32 3.72 -3.66 -21.75
CA VAL A 32 4.12 -5.08 -21.74
C VAL A 32 3.10 -5.94 -22.49
N GLY A 33 1.81 -5.70 -22.29
CA GLY A 33 0.75 -6.46 -22.96
C GLY A 33 0.74 -6.30 -24.47
N ASN A 34 0.98 -5.09 -24.98
CA ASN A 34 0.95 -4.82 -26.42
C ASN A 34 2.22 -5.27 -27.16
N THR A 35 3.37 -5.39 -26.47
CA THR A 35 4.65 -5.72 -27.11
C THR A 35 5.02 -7.19 -26.94
N ILE A 36 4.80 -7.75 -25.75
CA ILE A 36 5.20 -9.13 -25.39
C ILE A 36 4.00 -10.10 -25.48
N GLY A 37 2.78 -9.57 -25.42
CA GLY A 37 1.56 -10.37 -25.42
C GLY A 37 1.29 -11.08 -24.09
N ASP A 38 0.36 -12.05 -24.13
CA ASP A 38 -0.20 -12.72 -22.95
C ASP A 38 0.85 -13.41 -22.06
N ALA A 39 1.92 -13.92 -22.67
CA ALA A 39 3.03 -14.55 -21.95
C ALA A 39 3.81 -13.54 -21.09
N GLY A 40 3.96 -12.29 -21.55
CA GLY A 40 4.60 -11.21 -20.79
C GLY A 40 3.71 -10.74 -19.63
N LEU A 41 2.42 -10.50 -19.88
CA LEU A 41 1.46 -10.14 -18.84
C LEU A 41 1.36 -11.20 -17.75
N SER A 42 1.30 -12.48 -18.15
CA SER A 42 1.26 -13.60 -17.21
C SER A 42 2.54 -13.66 -16.37
N ALA A 43 3.70 -13.39 -16.98
CA ALA A 43 4.99 -13.33 -16.29
C ALA A 43 5.07 -12.20 -15.26
N ILE A 44 4.54 -11.01 -15.55
CA ILE A 44 4.47 -9.91 -14.57
C ILE A 44 3.52 -10.28 -13.42
N ASN A 45 2.33 -10.79 -13.73
CA ASN A 45 1.34 -11.13 -12.72
C ASN A 45 1.85 -12.19 -11.73
N ILE A 46 2.59 -13.19 -12.20
CA ILE A 46 3.18 -14.22 -11.32
C ILE A 46 4.39 -13.72 -10.54
N ALA A 47 5.10 -12.71 -11.07
CA ALA A 47 6.22 -12.04 -10.42
C ALA A 47 5.77 -11.00 -9.36
N TYR A 48 4.61 -10.37 -9.56
CA TYR A 48 4.09 -9.26 -8.76
C TYR A 48 4.07 -9.51 -7.25
N PRO A 49 3.73 -10.71 -6.72
CA PRO A 49 3.78 -10.97 -5.27
C PRO A 49 5.18 -10.76 -4.66
N ILE A 50 6.24 -11.02 -5.43
CA ILE A 50 7.63 -10.80 -4.98
C ILE A 50 7.90 -9.30 -4.89
N GLU A 51 7.47 -8.52 -5.88
CA GLU A 51 7.61 -7.07 -5.88
C GLU A 51 6.80 -6.41 -4.75
N ALA A 52 5.56 -6.85 -4.55
CA ALA A 52 4.71 -6.40 -3.45
C ALA A 52 5.35 -6.66 -2.09
N LEU A 53 6.06 -7.78 -1.92
CA LEU A 53 6.81 -8.07 -0.69
C LEU A 53 7.98 -7.09 -0.49
N ILE A 54 8.74 -6.76 -1.54
CA ILE A 54 9.81 -5.75 -1.50
C ILE A 54 9.24 -4.40 -1.05
N GLN A 55 8.15 -3.95 -1.69
CA GLN A 55 7.51 -2.68 -1.36
C GLN A 55 6.92 -2.68 0.06
N ALA A 56 6.35 -3.80 0.52
CA ALA A 56 5.83 -3.95 1.87
C ALA A 56 6.94 -3.84 2.93
N LEU A 57 8.08 -4.49 2.71
CA LEU A 57 9.25 -4.38 3.59
C LEU A 57 9.73 -2.93 3.71
N ALA A 58 9.86 -2.25 2.57
CA ALA A 58 10.26 -0.85 2.51
C ALA A 58 9.27 0.07 3.25
N THR A 59 7.98 -0.09 2.97
CA THR A 59 6.90 0.68 3.58
C THR A 59 6.86 0.46 5.09
N GLY A 60 6.98 -0.79 5.56
CA GLY A 60 6.98 -1.13 6.98
C GLY A 60 8.12 -0.44 7.73
N ILE A 61 9.37 -0.61 7.26
CA ILE A 61 10.55 -0.03 7.91
C ILE A 61 10.51 1.50 7.86
N GLY A 62 10.23 2.05 6.68
CA GLY A 62 10.12 3.49 6.46
C GLY A 62 9.07 4.12 7.36
N MET A 63 7.89 3.52 7.42
CA MET A 63 6.78 4.05 8.21
C MET A 63 7.04 3.94 9.71
N GLY A 64 7.60 2.81 10.17
CA GLY A 64 7.98 2.59 11.56
C GLY A 64 8.95 3.64 12.08
N GLY A 65 10.01 3.92 11.32
CA GLY A 65 10.96 4.99 11.64
C GLY A 65 10.35 6.38 11.66
N ALA A 66 9.53 6.68 10.66
CA ALA A 66 8.96 8.02 10.48
C ALA A 66 7.96 8.39 11.58
N VAL A 67 7.16 7.42 12.05
CA VAL A 67 6.25 7.60 13.19
C VAL A 67 7.04 7.99 14.45
N TYR A 68 8.06 7.20 14.81
CA TYR A 68 8.86 7.49 15.99
C TYR A 68 9.65 8.79 15.86
N TYR A 69 10.13 9.14 14.66
CA TYR A 69 10.70 10.46 14.40
C TYR A 69 9.70 11.57 14.74
N SER A 70 8.48 11.51 14.21
CA SER A 70 7.48 12.56 14.41
C SER A 70 7.08 12.71 15.88
N ILE A 71 6.93 11.59 16.60
CA ILE A 71 6.60 11.60 18.04
C ILE A 71 7.77 12.18 18.85
N ASN A 72 9.00 11.67 18.66
CA ASN A 72 10.16 12.14 19.44
C ASN A 72 10.51 13.60 19.13
N ALA A 73 10.34 14.03 17.87
CA ALA A 73 10.52 15.43 17.49
C ALA A 73 9.49 16.34 18.19
N ALA A 74 8.22 15.93 18.22
CA ALA A 74 7.15 16.63 18.94
C ALA A 74 7.39 16.69 20.46
N GLU A 75 7.96 15.64 21.03
CA GLU A 75 8.37 15.59 22.45
C GLU A 75 9.67 16.38 22.76
N LYS A 76 10.22 17.12 21.79
CA LYS A 76 11.50 17.85 21.90
C LYS A 76 12.72 16.96 22.15
N LYS A 77 12.65 15.67 21.79
CA LYS A 77 13.73 14.68 21.86
C LYS A 77 14.45 14.55 20.52
N GLY A 78 14.99 15.67 20.01
CA GLY A 78 15.58 15.75 18.66
C GLY A 78 16.58 14.64 18.33
N LYS A 79 17.61 14.45 19.17
CA LYS A 79 18.64 13.40 18.96
C LYS A 79 18.04 12.01 18.82
N ARG A 80 17.02 11.68 19.62
CA ARG A 80 16.37 10.37 19.56
C ARG A 80 15.54 10.21 18.29
N ALA A 81 14.89 11.28 17.82
CA ALA A 81 14.21 11.28 16.53
C ALA A 81 15.18 11.02 15.37
N GLU A 82 16.35 11.66 15.39
CA GLU A 82 17.41 11.47 14.38
C GLU A 82 17.95 10.03 14.36
N GLU A 83 18.19 9.44 15.53
CA GLU A 83 18.62 8.05 15.68
C GLU A 83 17.58 7.05 15.12
N PHE A 84 16.27 7.32 15.24
CA PHE A 84 15.22 6.48 14.63
C PHE A 84 15.27 6.51 13.09
N ILE A 85 15.47 7.69 12.49
CA ILE A 85 15.66 7.79 11.04
C ILE A 85 16.92 7.04 10.63
N ALA A 86 18.04 7.28 11.31
CA ALA A 86 19.31 6.65 10.98
C ALA A 86 19.24 5.11 11.08
N THR A 87 18.58 4.61 12.13
CA THR A 87 18.32 3.16 12.28
C THR A 87 17.47 2.63 11.13
N SER A 88 16.42 3.35 10.75
CA SER A 88 15.53 2.95 9.65
C SER A 88 16.25 2.98 8.30
N TRP A 89 17.10 3.98 8.07
CA TRP A 89 17.95 4.08 6.88
C TRP A 89 18.86 2.85 6.74
N TRP A 90 19.57 2.48 7.81
CA TRP A 90 20.40 1.27 7.82
C TRP A 90 19.60 -0.01 7.65
N LEU A 91 18.41 -0.12 8.26
CA LEU A 91 17.52 -1.26 8.05
C LEU A 91 17.06 -1.38 6.59
N LEU A 92 16.71 -0.27 5.93
CA LEU A 92 16.35 -0.28 4.52
C LEU A 92 17.52 -0.77 3.64
N VAL A 93 18.74 -0.32 3.91
CA VAL A 93 19.95 -0.79 3.20
C VAL A 93 20.17 -2.29 3.44
N ILE A 94 20.16 -2.74 4.70
CA ILE A 94 20.38 -4.15 5.05
C ILE A 94 19.31 -5.04 4.40
N VAL A 95 18.05 -4.66 4.50
CA VAL A 95 16.95 -5.43 3.90
C VAL A 95 17.05 -5.44 2.39
N SER A 96 17.52 -4.36 1.75
CA SER A 96 17.76 -4.38 0.30
C SER A 96 18.82 -5.37 -0.14
N VAL A 97 19.93 -5.48 0.61
CA VAL A 97 20.98 -6.46 0.32
C VAL A 97 20.45 -7.88 0.51
N ILE A 98 19.74 -8.13 1.61
CA ILE A 98 19.14 -9.45 1.91
C ILE A 98 18.11 -9.83 0.83
N SER A 99 17.19 -8.92 0.49
CA SER A 99 16.19 -9.13 -0.56
C SER A 99 16.84 -9.41 -1.91
N THR A 100 17.89 -8.67 -2.28
CA THR A 100 18.66 -8.90 -3.51
C THR A 100 19.22 -10.32 -3.53
N ILE A 101 19.95 -10.72 -2.48
CA ILE A 101 20.59 -12.05 -2.41
C ILE A 101 19.56 -13.17 -2.51
N ILE A 102 18.48 -13.10 -1.71
CA ILE A 102 17.45 -14.14 -1.66
C ILE A 102 16.71 -14.22 -3.00
N ILE A 103 16.18 -13.09 -3.47
CA ILE A 103 15.32 -13.08 -4.67
C ILE A 103 16.13 -13.44 -5.91
N TYR A 104 17.34 -12.91 -6.06
CA TYR A 104 18.19 -13.25 -7.20
C TYR A 104 18.56 -14.74 -7.22
N SER A 105 19.02 -15.28 -6.09
CA SER A 105 19.51 -16.66 -5.98
C SER A 105 18.39 -17.70 -6.10
N PHE A 106 17.18 -17.39 -5.63
CA PHE A 106 16.06 -18.32 -5.58
C PHE A 106 14.91 -17.98 -6.54
N SER A 107 15.06 -16.95 -7.39
CA SER A 107 14.04 -16.45 -8.33
C SER A 107 13.24 -17.55 -9.03
N SER A 108 13.91 -18.43 -9.79
CA SER A 108 13.25 -19.50 -10.55
C SER A 108 12.49 -20.49 -9.66
N LYS A 109 13.02 -20.83 -8.47
CA LYS A 109 12.34 -21.73 -7.53
C LYS A 109 11.10 -21.07 -6.92
N ILE A 110 11.22 -19.80 -6.52
CA ILE A 110 10.09 -19.04 -5.97
C ILE A 110 8.99 -18.91 -7.01
N LEU A 111 9.35 -18.55 -8.25
CA LEU A 111 8.39 -18.41 -9.35
C LEU A 111 7.73 -19.75 -9.72
N GLY A 112 8.49 -20.85 -9.72
CA GLY A 112 7.94 -22.19 -9.91
C GLY A 112 6.95 -22.58 -8.81
N LEU A 113 7.24 -22.25 -7.54
CA LEU A 113 6.30 -22.44 -6.43
C LEU A 113 5.03 -21.57 -6.55
N LEU A 114 5.14 -20.40 -7.20
CA LEU A 114 4.00 -19.55 -7.54
C LEU A 114 3.21 -20.06 -8.75
N GLY A 115 3.67 -21.14 -9.41
CA GLY A 115 2.99 -21.81 -10.52
C GLY A 115 3.50 -21.43 -11.91
N ALA A 116 4.65 -20.76 -12.02
CA ALA A 116 5.22 -20.39 -13.30
C ALA A 116 5.92 -21.61 -13.94
N ASP A 117 5.67 -21.84 -15.23
CA ASP A 117 6.35 -22.89 -16.02
C ASP A 117 6.67 -22.41 -17.45
N GLY A 118 7.55 -23.13 -18.14
CA GLY A 118 7.93 -22.90 -19.54
C GLY A 118 8.36 -21.47 -19.84
N ILE A 119 7.73 -20.86 -20.85
CA ILE A 119 8.03 -19.50 -21.28
C ILE A 119 7.67 -18.45 -20.21
N ILE A 120 6.62 -18.68 -19.43
CA ILE A 120 6.19 -17.78 -18.35
C ILE A 120 7.25 -17.76 -17.25
N LEU A 121 7.77 -18.92 -16.86
CA LEU A 121 8.86 -19.01 -15.88
C LEU A 121 10.13 -18.30 -16.35
N THR A 122 10.47 -18.46 -17.63
CA THR A 122 11.64 -17.81 -18.23
C THR A 122 11.49 -16.29 -18.19
N ASN A 123 10.38 -15.78 -18.71
CA ASN A 123 10.06 -14.34 -18.75
C ASN A 123 9.99 -13.73 -17.34
N ALA A 124 9.33 -14.40 -16.40
CA ALA A 124 9.21 -13.93 -15.02
C ALA A 124 10.57 -13.94 -14.30
N THR A 125 11.42 -14.93 -14.57
CA THR A 125 12.77 -15.02 -13.99
C THR A 125 13.65 -13.89 -14.51
N ASP A 126 13.60 -13.61 -15.81
CA ASP A 126 14.35 -12.50 -16.42
C ASP A 126 13.93 -11.15 -15.82
N TYR A 127 12.63 -10.93 -15.65
CA TYR A 127 12.09 -9.73 -14.99
C TYR A 127 12.56 -9.63 -13.53
N ILE A 128 12.30 -10.66 -12.72
CA ILE A 128 12.57 -10.62 -11.27
C ILE A 128 14.06 -10.53 -10.96
N LYS A 129 14.95 -11.11 -11.77
CA LYS A 129 16.39 -10.96 -11.54
C LYS A 129 16.85 -9.50 -11.68
N ILE A 130 16.30 -8.76 -12.64
CA ILE A 130 16.60 -7.33 -12.80
C ILE A 130 16.00 -6.54 -11.65
N ILE A 131 14.75 -6.82 -11.27
CA ILE A 131 14.12 -6.20 -10.10
C ILE A 131 14.95 -6.45 -8.83
N ALA A 132 15.45 -7.67 -8.63
CA ALA A 132 16.28 -8.02 -7.49
C ALA A 132 17.59 -7.23 -7.46
N LEU A 133 18.29 -7.10 -8.59
CA LEU A 133 19.50 -6.27 -8.69
C LEU A 133 19.23 -4.79 -8.39
N GLY A 134 18.04 -4.31 -8.75
CA GLY A 134 17.57 -2.95 -8.45
C GLY A 134 16.86 -2.78 -7.11
N ALA A 135 16.76 -3.82 -6.28
CA ALA A 135 15.90 -3.81 -5.09
C ALA A 135 16.27 -2.70 -4.10
N ILE A 136 17.55 -2.30 -4.05
CA ILE A 136 17.99 -1.14 -3.26
C ILE A 136 17.29 0.14 -3.68
N LEU A 137 17.17 0.42 -4.98
CA LEU A 137 16.50 1.63 -5.46
C LEU A 137 15.02 1.61 -5.11
N GLN A 138 14.37 0.46 -5.25
CA GLN A 138 12.95 0.29 -4.90
C GLN A 138 12.69 0.42 -3.40
N ILE A 139 13.52 -0.21 -2.57
CA ILE A 139 13.39 -0.16 -1.11
C ILE A 139 13.68 1.24 -0.58
N LEU A 140 14.71 1.91 -1.09
CA LEU A 140 15.01 3.29 -0.69
C LEU A 140 13.93 4.26 -1.22
N GLY A 141 13.53 4.12 -2.48
CA GLY A 141 12.52 4.95 -3.13
C GLY A 141 11.19 4.88 -2.39
N THR A 142 10.77 3.69 -1.95
CA THR A 142 9.52 3.51 -1.19
C THR A 142 9.69 3.87 0.28
N GLY A 143 10.74 3.36 0.94
CA GLY A 143 10.96 3.48 2.38
C GLY A 143 11.29 4.89 2.87
N MET A 144 11.84 5.76 2.01
CA MET A 144 12.13 7.15 2.38
C MET A 144 10.92 8.08 2.28
N MET A 145 9.86 7.73 1.54
CA MET A 145 8.68 8.59 1.39
C MET A 145 8.03 8.94 2.74
N PRO A 146 7.81 7.97 3.66
CA PRO A 146 7.40 8.28 5.02
C PRO A 146 8.29 9.29 5.75
N PHE A 147 9.62 9.25 5.57
CA PHE A 147 10.53 10.20 6.21
C PHE A 147 10.23 11.63 5.77
N ILE A 148 10.14 11.87 4.46
CA ILE A 148 9.88 13.19 3.89
C ILE A 148 8.53 13.75 4.36
N ARG A 149 7.49 12.90 4.41
CA ARG A 149 6.17 13.28 4.95
C ARG A 149 6.28 13.68 6.42
N ASN A 150 6.99 12.91 7.25
CA ASN A 150 7.15 13.20 8.68
C ASN A 150 8.14 14.34 8.98
N TYR A 151 8.98 14.73 8.02
CA TYR A 151 9.74 15.99 8.05
C TYR A 151 8.90 17.23 7.82
N GLY A 152 7.62 17.05 7.47
CA GLY A 152 6.62 18.09 7.28
C GLY A 152 6.44 18.55 5.83
N ASN A 153 6.88 17.73 4.87
CA ASN A 153 6.91 18.13 3.46
C ASN A 153 6.32 17.08 2.51
N SER A 154 5.02 16.80 2.65
CA SER A 154 4.33 15.84 1.77
C SER A 154 4.39 16.19 0.28
N PHE A 155 4.57 17.47 -0.07
CA PHE A 155 4.76 17.87 -1.47
C PHE A 155 6.04 17.27 -2.08
N TRP A 156 7.15 17.26 -1.34
CA TRP A 156 8.40 16.67 -1.84
C TRP A 156 8.32 15.14 -1.95
N SER A 157 7.58 14.48 -1.05
CA SER A 157 7.30 13.05 -1.18
C SER A 157 6.47 12.76 -2.43
N MET A 158 5.43 13.56 -2.68
CA MET A 158 4.64 13.46 -3.92
C MET A 158 5.52 13.70 -5.15
N PHE A 159 6.31 14.77 -5.16
CA PHE A 159 7.19 15.11 -6.28
C PHE A 159 8.19 13.99 -6.60
N ALA A 160 8.79 13.37 -5.58
CA ALA A 160 9.68 12.22 -5.75
C ALA A 160 8.96 11.03 -6.42
N MET A 161 7.80 10.64 -5.90
CA MET A 161 7.02 9.52 -6.44
C MET A 161 6.56 9.79 -7.87
N VAL A 162 6.02 10.98 -8.14
CA VAL A 162 5.56 11.37 -9.48
C VAL A 162 6.71 11.44 -10.48
N GLY A 163 7.87 11.96 -10.07
CA GLY A 163 9.07 11.96 -10.91
C GLY A 163 9.50 10.55 -11.29
N GLY A 164 9.46 9.60 -10.35
CA GLY A 164 9.74 8.19 -10.62
C GLY A 164 8.72 7.55 -11.56
N PHE A 165 7.42 7.79 -11.35
CA PHE A 165 6.37 7.24 -12.20
C PHE A 165 6.43 7.77 -13.63
N ILE A 166 6.65 9.07 -13.81
CA ILE A 166 6.83 9.66 -15.15
C ILE A 166 8.08 9.07 -15.82
N THR A 167 9.17 8.91 -15.07
CA THR A 167 10.40 8.31 -15.59
C THR A 167 10.15 6.88 -16.06
N ASN A 168 9.48 6.06 -15.25
CA ASN A 168 9.12 4.68 -15.62
C ASN A 168 8.27 4.67 -16.91
N ILE A 169 7.18 5.44 -16.98
CA ILE A 169 6.30 5.50 -18.17
C ILE A 169 7.09 5.88 -19.44
N VAL A 170 7.96 6.90 -19.35
CA VAL A 170 8.77 7.35 -20.48
C VAL A 170 9.77 6.27 -20.89
N LEU A 171 10.38 5.59 -19.92
CA LEU A 171 11.34 4.53 -20.19
C LEU A 171 10.68 3.24 -20.68
N ASP A 172 9.44 2.92 -20.28
CA ASP A 172 8.70 1.80 -20.86
C ASP A 172 8.40 2.06 -22.34
N PHE A 173 7.96 3.27 -22.68
CA PHE A 173 7.80 3.65 -24.09
C PHE A 173 9.12 3.49 -24.87
N ILE A 174 10.26 3.86 -24.30
CA ILE A 174 11.54 3.76 -25.01
C ILE A 174 12.05 2.30 -25.06
N PHE A 175 12.14 1.62 -23.92
CA PHE A 175 12.77 0.30 -23.81
C PHE A 175 11.86 -0.83 -24.24
N VAL A 176 10.57 -0.76 -23.94
CA VAL A 176 9.61 -1.82 -24.23
C VAL A 176 9.01 -1.62 -25.61
N TRP A 177 8.59 -0.41 -25.96
CA TRP A 177 7.91 -0.16 -27.24
C TRP A 177 8.85 0.16 -28.40
N ILE A 178 9.81 1.07 -28.24
CA ILE A 178 10.72 1.45 -29.33
C ILE A 178 11.82 0.40 -29.54
N TYR A 179 12.50 -0.01 -28.47
CA TYR A 179 13.62 -0.94 -28.55
C TYR A 179 13.25 -2.41 -28.37
N GLU A 180 11.98 -2.72 -28.08
CA GLU A 180 11.48 -4.09 -27.97
C GLU A 180 12.32 -4.98 -27.04
N MET A 181 12.87 -4.43 -25.96
CA MET A 181 13.73 -5.15 -25.00
C MET A 181 12.96 -6.17 -24.14
N GLY A 182 11.65 -6.33 -24.39
CA GLY A 182 10.75 -7.24 -23.69
C GLY A 182 10.76 -7.04 -22.18
N MET A 183 10.72 -8.15 -21.43
CA MET A 183 10.64 -8.14 -19.97
C MET A 183 11.83 -7.45 -19.31
N LYS A 184 13.00 -7.48 -19.96
CA LYS A 184 14.20 -6.80 -19.47
C LYS A 184 14.05 -5.28 -19.55
N GLY A 185 13.43 -4.79 -20.62
CA GLY A 185 13.08 -3.38 -20.79
C GLY A 185 12.18 -2.89 -19.68
N ALA A 186 11.06 -3.59 -19.43
CA ALA A 186 10.08 -3.25 -18.41
C ALA A 186 10.71 -3.22 -17.01
N ALA A 187 11.43 -4.28 -16.63
CA ALA A 187 12.11 -4.33 -15.33
C ALA A 187 13.14 -3.19 -15.16
N THR A 188 13.86 -2.83 -16.24
CA THR A 188 14.84 -1.74 -16.21
C THR A 188 14.17 -0.38 -16.05
N ALA A 189 13.07 -0.13 -16.76
CA ALA A 189 12.28 1.09 -16.63
C ALA A 189 11.72 1.25 -15.20
N THR A 190 11.20 0.16 -14.61
CA THR A 190 10.71 0.13 -13.23
C THR A 190 11.82 0.50 -12.24
N ILE A 191 12.99 -0.15 -12.32
CA ILE A 191 14.11 0.15 -11.42
C ILE A 191 14.66 1.56 -11.62
N ALA A 192 14.71 2.06 -12.86
CA ALA A 192 15.13 3.43 -13.14
C ALA A 192 14.15 4.46 -12.54
N GLY A 193 12.84 4.24 -12.66
CA GLY A 193 11.82 5.08 -12.01
C GLY A 193 11.94 5.08 -10.48
N GLN A 194 12.15 3.92 -9.88
CA GLN A 194 12.45 3.81 -8.44
C GLN A 194 13.76 4.51 -8.06
N GLY A 195 14.78 4.44 -8.93
CA GLY A 195 16.04 5.15 -8.79
C GLY A 195 15.85 6.67 -8.74
N VAL A 196 15.01 7.23 -9.61
CA VAL A 196 14.66 8.66 -9.58
C VAL A 196 13.93 9.02 -8.28
N THR A 197 12.96 8.21 -7.85
CA THR A 197 12.26 8.43 -6.56
C THR A 197 13.26 8.46 -5.39
N ALA A 198 14.16 7.47 -5.32
CA ALA A 198 15.19 7.38 -4.30
C ALA A 198 16.18 8.56 -4.36
N ALA A 199 16.62 8.94 -5.56
CA ALA A 199 17.54 10.04 -5.77
C ALA A 199 16.94 11.37 -5.28
N ILE A 200 15.70 11.69 -5.66
CA ILE A 200 15.00 12.89 -5.19
C ILE A 200 14.87 12.87 -3.66
N ALA A 201 14.57 11.71 -3.06
CA ALA A 201 14.46 11.57 -1.62
C ALA A 201 15.79 11.83 -0.88
N ILE A 202 16.89 11.30 -1.40
CA ILE A 202 18.24 11.50 -0.86
C ILE A 202 18.66 12.97 -1.03
N ILE A 203 18.45 13.56 -2.21
CA ILE A 203 18.75 14.98 -2.47
C ILE A 203 17.97 15.86 -1.50
N TYR A 204 16.68 15.61 -1.29
CA TYR A 204 15.86 16.32 -0.32
C TYR A 204 16.44 16.22 1.10
N ALA A 205 16.79 15.00 1.53
CA ALA A 205 17.31 14.76 2.87
C ALA A 205 18.67 15.47 3.09
N LEU A 206 19.56 15.44 2.11
CA LEU A 206 20.85 16.12 2.15
C LEU A 206 20.68 17.65 2.17
N TYR A 207 19.88 18.20 1.24
CA TYR A 207 19.64 19.64 1.12
C TYR A 207 19.06 20.24 2.41
N ASN A 208 18.12 19.54 3.04
CA ASN A 208 17.48 19.98 4.28
C ASN A 208 18.25 19.61 5.55
N LYS A 209 19.46 19.03 5.44
CA LYS A 209 20.27 18.53 6.56
C LYS A 209 19.52 17.54 7.47
N LYS A 210 18.67 16.71 6.85
CA LYS A 210 17.88 15.64 7.50
C LYS A 210 18.36 14.23 7.12
N PHE A 211 19.55 14.12 6.54
CA PHE A 211 20.18 12.83 6.23
C PHE A 211 20.96 12.32 7.45
N TYR A 212 20.25 11.63 8.34
CA TYR A 212 20.81 11.10 9.58
C TYR A 212 21.35 9.69 9.35
N VAL A 213 22.63 9.46 9.66
CA VAL A 213 23.30 8.15 9.50
C VAL A 213 23.92 7.62 10.78
N TYR A 214 24.05 8.46 11.81
CA TYR A 214 24.61 8.07 13.09
C TYR A 214 23.59 7.29 13.92
N VAL A 215 23.98 6.10 14.38
CA VAL A 215 23.19 5.25 15.27
C VAL A 215 24.02 4.88 16.48
N SER A 216 23.48 5.13 17.67
CA SER A 216 24.06 4.64 18.91
C SER A 216 23.88 3.13 19.02
N LEU A 217 24.99 2.38 19.06
CA LEU A 217 24.99 0.91 19.24
C LEU A 217 24.27 0.46 20.52
N LYS A 218 24.17 1.33 21.53
CA LYS A 218 23.45 1.04 22.77
C LYS A 218 21.93 0.96 22.55
N ASN A 219 21.39 1.78 21.64
CA ASN A 219 19.95 1.93 21.44
C ASN A 219 19.43 1.15 20.23
N VAL A 220 20.32 0.70 19.32
CA VAL A 220 19.93 0.11 18.03
C VAL A 220 18.96 -1.07 18.17
N LYS A 221 19.16 -1.95 19.15
CA LYS A 221 18.29 -3.12 19.37
C LYS A 221 16.86 -2.70 19.75
N GLU A 222 16.74 -1.73 20.65
CA GLU A 222 15.45 -1.16 21.07
C GLU A 222 14.76 -0.49 19.88
N MET A 223 15.50 0.33 19.13
CA MET A 223 14.97 1.06 17.98
C MET A 223 14.51 0.14 16.85
N CYS A 224 15.29 -0.89 16.50
CA CYS A 224 14.87 -1.90 15.54
C CYS A 224 13.58 -2.59 15.99
N GLY A 225 13.49 -3.00 17.26
CA GLY A 225 12.28 -3.63 17.81
C GLY A 225 11.06 -2.71 17.75
N ALA A 226 11.24 -1.42 18.02
CA ALA A 226 10.18 -0.42 17.94
C ALA A 226 9.75 -0.16 16.47
N ILE A 227 10.70 0.00 15.55
CA ILE A 227 10.44 0.18 14.11
C ILE A 227 9.64 -1.01 13.55
N PHE A 228 10.04 -2.25 13.83
CA PHE A 228 9.31 -3.42 13.35
C PHE A 228 7.92 -3.54 13.98
N ARG A 229 7.76 -3.16 15.26
CA ARG A 229 6.47 -3.21 15.95
C ARG A 229 5.44 -2.29 15.31
N VAL A 230 5.81 -1.06 14.98
CA VAL A 230 4.94 -0.11 14.27
C VAL A 230 4.81 -0.50 12.80
N GLY A 231 5.93 -0.87 12.17
CA GLY A 231 6.03 -1.17 10.75
C GLY A 231 5.25 -2.39 10.29
N LEU A 232 4.87 -3.31 11.19
CA LEU A 232 4.11 -4.50 10.85
C LEU A 232 2.73 -4.19 10.23
N ALA A 233 2.05 -3.15 10.70
CA ALA A 233 0.77 -2.74 10.12
C ALA A 233 0.94 -2.09 8.73
N PRO A 234 1.79 -1.08 8.50
CA PRO A 234 2.08 -0.57 7.16
C PRO A 234 2.60 -1.63 6.18
N PHE A 235 3.44 -2.57 6.64
CA PHE A 235 3.85 -3.75 5.88
C PHE A 235 2.63 -4.56 5.42
N GLY A 236 1.74 -4.89 6.36
CA GLY A 236 0.51 -5.62 6.05
C GLY A 236 -0.42 -4.82 5.13
N LEU A 237 -0.58 -3.50 5.30
CA LEU A 237 -1.44 -2.68 4.44
C LEU A 237 -1.03 -2.72 2.96
N ALA A 238 0.27 -2.94 2.68
CA ALA A 238 0.83 -3.14 1.34
C ALA A 238 0.73 -4.60 0.86
N LEU A 239 0.85 -5.58 1.76
CA LEU A 239 0.89 -7.00 1.40
C LEU A 239 -0.49 -7.68 1.37
N THR A 240 -1.37 -7.38 2.32
CA THR A 240 -2.67 -8.05 2.48
C THR A 240 -3.58 -7.97 1.25
N PRO A 241 -3.58 -6.90 0.42
CA PRO A 241 -4.34 -6.91 -0.84
C PRO A 241 -3.96 -8.06 -1.77
N ASN A 242 -2.68 -8.47 -1.79
CA ASN A 242 -2.22 -9.62 -2.58
C ASN A 242 -2.73 -10.95 -2.02
N ILE A 243 -2.76 -11.08 -0.70
CA ILE A 243 -3.34 -12.26 -0.02
C ILE A 243 -4.83 -12.36 -0.35
N SER A 244 -5.55 -11.24 -0.25
CA SER A 244 -6.98 -11.15 -0.62
C SER A 244 -7.21 -11.53 -2.08
N LEU A 245 -6.37 -11.04 -3.01
CA LEU A 245 -6.43 -11.38 -4.43
C LEU A 245 -6.26 -12.89 -4.66
N VAL A 246 -5.28 -13.52 -4.01
CA VAL A 246 -5.05 -14.98 -4.10
C VAL A 246 -6.27 -15.76 -3.63
N PHE A 247 -6.86 -15.39 -2.48
CA PHE A 247 -8.08 -16.05 -2.00
C PHE A 247 -9.23 -15.87 -2.99
N ILE A 248 -9.50 -14.64 -3.43
CA ILE A 248 -10.59 -14.38 -4.37
C ILE A 248 -10.41 -15.19 -5.65
N ASN A 249 -9.21 -15.20 -6.25
CA ASN A 249 -8.94 -15.96 -7.46
C ASN A 249 -9.10 -17.47 -7.24
N ARG A 250 -8.53 -18.01 -6.16
CA ARG A 250 -8.58 -19.45 -5.88
C ARG A 250 -10.01 -19.94 -5.67
N PHE A 251 -10.80 -19.24 -4.86
CA PHE A 251 -12.18 -19.64 -4.64
C PHE A 251 -13.06 -19.36 -5.86
N SER A 252 -12.80 -18.28 -6.61
CA SER A 252 -13.55 -18.00 -7.84
C SER A 252 -13.29 -19.03 -8.93
N ALA A 253 -12.06 -19.55 -9.03
CA ALA A 253 -11.75 -20.66 -9.92
C ALA A 253 -12.62 -21.89 -9.61
N SER A 254 -12.79 -22.21 -8.32
CA SER A 254 -13.57 -23.36 -7.88
C SER A 254 -15.09 -23.22 -8.08
N TYR A 255 -15.64 -22.02 -7.85
CA TYR A 255 -17.10 -21.81 -7.85
C TYR A 255 -17.66 -21.17 -9.13
N GLY A 256 -16.88 -20.34 -9.81
CA GLY A 256 -17.32 -19.56 -10.97
C GLY A 256 -16.44 -19.69 -12.22
N GLY A 257 -15.36 -20.48 -12.14
CA GLY A 257 -14.44 -20.74 -13.25
C GLY A 257 -13.74 -19.47 -13.78
N GLU A 258 -13.21 -19.59 -15.00
CA GLU A 258 -12.45 -18.52 -15.67
C GLU A 258 -13.26 -17.22 -15.79
N LYS A 259 -14.57 -17.33 -16.03
CA LYS A 259 -15.46 -16.17 -16.17
C LYS A 259 -15.51 -15.31 -14.91
N ALA A 260 -15.57 -15.93 -13.73
CA ALA A 260 -15.59 -15.20 -12.46
C ALA A 260 -14.24 -14.53 -12.17
N ILE A 261 -13.13 -15.18 -12.53
CA ILE A 261 -11.78 -14.61 -12.40
C ILE A 261 -11.64 -13.37 -13.30
N ALA A 262 -12.03 -13.48 -14.57
CA ALA A 262 -11.99 -12.36 -15.52
C ALA A 262 -12.88 -11.18 -15.08
N THR A 263 -14.06 -11.50 -14.55
CA THR A 263 -14.99 -10.52 -13.98
C THR A 263 -14.35 -9.77 -12.81
N TYR A 264 -13.73 -10.48 -11.86
CA TYR A 264 -13.07 -9.84 -10.72
C TYR A 264 -11.85 -9.02 -11.14
N ALA A 265 -11.06 -9.50 -12.10
CA ALA A 265 -9.89 -8.77 -12.60
C ALA A 265 -10.26 -7.34 -13.02
N CYS A 266 -11.28 -7.19 -13.88
CA CYS A 266 -11.75 -5.88 -14.33
C CYS A 266 -12.23 -4.97 -13.18
N VAL A 267 -12.98 -5.54 -12.21
CA VAL A 267 -13.44 -4.80 -11.04
C VAL A 267 -12.27 -4.38 -10.14
N SER A 268 -11.30 -5.27 -9.95
CA SER A 268 -10.15 -5.08 -9.08
C SER A 268 -9.24 -3.93 -9.55
N TYR A 269 -9.03 -3.78 -10.87
CA TYR A 269 -8.22 -2.69 -11.42
C TYR A 269 -8.77 -1.30 -11.08
N ILE A 270 -10.08 -1.11 -11.25
CA ILE A 270 -10.70 0.20 -10.99
C ILE A 270 -10.83 0.47 -9.49
N ILE A 271 -11.30 -0.53 -8.73
CA ILE A 271 -11.51 -0.34 -7.28
C ILE A 271 -10.18 -0.16 -6.52
N CYS A 272 -9.08 -0.70 -7.05
CA CYS A 272 -7.74 -0.51 -6.49
C CYS A 272 -7.35 0.97 -6.42
N ILE A 273 -7.68 1.76 -7.46
CA ILE A 273 -7.40 3.21 -7.46
C ILE A 273 -8.12 3.89 -6.29
N ILE A 274 -9.37 3.52 -6.02
CA ILE A 274 -10.13 4.05 -4.89
C ILE A 274 -9.44 3.66 -3.57
N TYR A 275 -8.99 2.41 -3.43
CA TYR A 275 -8.25 1.96 -2.24
C TYR A 275 -6.94 2.72 -2.03
N LEU A 276 -6.19 2.98 -3.09
CA LEU A 276 -4.95 3.78 -3.04
C LEU A 276 -5.24 5.23 -2.62
N ILE A 277 -6.32 5.84 -3.12
CA ILE A 277 -6.76 7.17 -2.67
C ILE A 277 -7.07 7.17 -1.16
N LEU A 278 -7.79 6.16 -0.67
CA LEU A 278 -8.10 6.03 0.76
C LEU A 278 -6.84 5.79 1.60
N GLN A 279 -5.88 5.00 1.10
CA GLN A 279 -4.56 4.85 1.71
C GLN A 279 -3.84 6.20 1.79
N GLY A 280 -3.90 7.01 0.73
CA GLY A 280 -3.32 8.34 0.68
C GLY A 280 -3.86 9.29 1.76
N VAL A 281 -5.14 9.19 2.13
CA VAL A 281 -5.71 9.93 3.27
C VAL A 281 -5.08 9.47 4.58
N GLY A 282 -4.98 8.16 4.82
CA GLY A 282 -4.36 7.58 6.01
C GLY A 282 -2.91 8.03 6.17
N ASP A 283 -2.08 7.73 5.19
CA ASP A 283 -0.64 8.06 5.17
C ASP A 283 -0.38 9.57 5.17
N GLY A 284 -1.24 10.36 4.55
CA GLY A 284 -1.15 11.81 4.56
C GLY A 284 -1.52 12.41 5.91
N SER A 285 -2.45 11.81 6.63
CA SER A 285 -2.88 12.29 7.95
C SER A 285 -1.98 11.81 9.09
N GLN A 286 -1.27 10.69 8.89
CA GLN A 286 -0.38 10.07 9.88
C GLN A 286 0.63 11.05 10.51
N PRO A 287 1.40 11.88 9.77
CA PRO A 287 2.39 12.76 10.37
C PRO A 287 1.79 13.74 11.37
N LEU A 288 0.59 14.24 11.06
CA LEU A 288 -0.13 15.16 11.95
C LEU A 288 -0.65 14.43 13.19
N MET A 289 -1.14 13.20 13.04
CA MET A 289 -1.55 12.37 14.19
C MET A 289 -0.38 12.07 15.12
N SER A 290 0.76 11.63 14.58
CA SER A 290 1.97 11.34 15.38
C SER A 290 2.53 12.59 16.05
N ARG A 291 2.50 13.73 15.36
CA ARG A 291 2.91 15.01 15.94
C ARG A 291 2.02 15.42 17.11
N PHE A 292 0.71 15.51 16.92
CA PHE A 292 -0.21 15.94 17.98
C PHE A 292 -0.25 14.96 19.15
N TYR A 293 -0.05 13.66 18.88
CA TYR A 293 0.15 12.66 19.92
C TYR A 293 1.40 12.95 20.76
N GLY A 294 2.55 13.21 20.14
CA GLY A 294 3.79 13.57 20.86
C GLY A 294 3.71 14.92 21.58
N GLU A 295 2.97 15.88 21.04
CA GLU A 295 2.68 17.17 21.70
C GLU A 295 1.69 17.02 22.87
N LYS A 296 1.07 15.84 23.04
CA LYS A 296 -0.02 15.55 23.99
C LYS A 296 -1.28 16.40 23.75
N ASP A 297 -1.45 16.92 22.54
CA ASP A 297 -2.60 17.71 22.11
C ASP A 297 -3.70 16.78 21.58
N GLN A 298 -4.52 16.28 22.51
CA GLN A 298 -5.61 15.36 22.21
C GLN A 298 -6.73 16.02 21.41
N GLU A 299 -6.93 17.33 21.56
CA GLU A 299 -7.96 18.05 20.83
C GLU A 299 -7.62 18.13 19.34
N SER A 300 -6.40 18.55 19.02
CA SER A 300 -5.90 18.60 17.64
C SER A 300 -5.80 17.21 17.01
N LEU A 301 -5.37 16.20 17.78
CA LEU A 301 -5.34 14.81 17.33
C LEU A 301 -6.73 14.32 16.90
N ARG A 302 -7.75 14.50 17.75
CA ARG A 302 -9.13 14.13 17.44
C ARG A 302 -9.69 14.96 16.28
N GLY A 303 -9.31 16.23 16.19
CA GLY A 303 -9.65 17.10 15.06
C GLY A 303 -9.14 16.55 13.72
N VAL A 304 -7.87 16.16 13.65
CA VAL A 304 -7.27 15.55 12.45
C VAL A 304 -7.90 14.21 12.11
N GLN A 305 -8.11 13.34 13.10
CA GLN A 305 -8.79 12.06 12.90
C GLN A 305 -10.19 12.25 12.33
N ARG A 306 -10.97 13.17 12.89
CA ARG A 306 -12.33 13.49 12.39
C ARG A 306 -12.30 14.00 10.96
N MET A 307 -11.37 14.90 10.62
CA MET A 307 -11.20 15.38 9.25
C MET A 307 -10.82 14.25 8.30
N ALA A 308 -9.92 13.34 8.72
CA ALA A 308 -9.50 12.17 7.94
C ALA A 308 -10.69 11.23 7.66
N TYR A 309 -11.50 10.89 8.68
CA TYR A 309 -12.68 10.04 8.49
C TYR A 309 -13.71 10.68 7.56
N ILE A 310 -14.07 11.95 7.79
CA ILE A 310 -15.05 12.64 6.96
C ILE A 310 -14.57 12.70 5.50
N PHE A 311 -13.32 13.08 5.29
CA PHE A 311 -12.77 13.20 3.95
C PHE A 311 -12.64 11.84 3.25
N ALA A 312 -12.19 10.80 3.95
CA ALA A 312 -12.11 9.45 3.41
C ALA A 312 -13.50 8.89 3.04
N ILE A 313 -14.54 9.13 3.85
CA ILE A 313 -15.91 8.72 3.53
C ILE A 313 -16.43 9.47 2.30
N ILE A 314 -16.19 10.78 2.20
CA ILE A 314 -16.57 11.56 1.00
C ILE A 314 -15.90 10.97 -0.24
N LEU A 315 -14.59 10.70 -0.20
CA LEU A 315 -13.87 10.11 -1.32
C LEU A 315 -14.36 8.70 -1.67
N ALA A 316 -14.67 7.88 -0.67
CA ALA A 316 -15.24 6.55 -0.86
C ALA A 316 -16.61 6.61 -1.55
N VAL A 317 -17.48 7.53 -1.12
CA VAL A 317 -18.82 7.72 -1.72
C VAL A 317 -18.70 8.30 -3.12
N CYS A 318 -17.88 9.32 -3.34
CA CYS A 318 -17.65 9.89 -4.66
C CYS A 318 -17.07 8.87 -5.64
N GLY A 319 -16.01 8.15 -5.24
CA GLY A 319 -15.42 7.07 -6.05
C GLY A 319 -16.43 5.95 -6.34
N GLY A 320 -17.24 5.59 -5.34
CA GLY A 320 -18.30 4.60 -5.49
C GLY A 320 -19.38 5.03 -6.47
N ILE A 321 -19.85 6.28 -6.41
CA ILE A 321 -20.82 6.83 -7.36
C ILE A 321 -20.25 6.83 -8.79
N ILE A 322 -19.00 7.31 -8.95
CA ILE A 322 -18.34 7.34 -10.27
C ILE A 322 -18.27 5.92 -10.85
N MET A 323 -17.83 4.94 -10.05
CA MET A 323 -17.74 3.55 -10.49
C MET A 323 -19.12 2.92 -10.74
N TYR A 324 -20.13 3.23 -9.93
CA TYR A 324 -21.49 2.73 -10.11
C TYR A 324 -22.11 3.22 -11.42
N VAL A 325 -21.98 4.52 -11.71
CA VAL A 325 -22.51 5.13 -12.94
C VAL A 325 -21.84 4.54 -14.17
N ASN A 326 -20.53 4.29 -14.10
CA ASN A 326 -19.75 3.77 -15.21
C ASN A 326 -19.68 2.24 -15.29
N ARG A 327 -20.37 1.49 -14.42
CA ARG A 327 -20.22 0.04 -14.29
C ARG A 327 -20.44 -0.75 -15.59
N ALA A 328 -21.30 -0.26 -16.48
CA ALA A 328 -21.57 -0.86 -17.80
C ALA A 328 -20.40 -0.74 -18.77
N ASN A 329 -19.59 0.32 -18.63
CA ASN A 329 -18.48 0.61 -19.53
C ASN A 329 -17.17 -0.04 -19.07
N ILE A 330 -17.10 -0.50 -17.81
CA ILE A 330 -15.88 -1.10 -17.24
C ILE A 330 -15.38 -2.27 -18.08
N GLY A 331 -16.27 -3.20 -18.45
CA GLY A 331 -15.88 -4.36 -19.26
C GLY A 331 -15.32 -3.95 -20.63
N GLY A 332 -15.89 -2.93 -21.27
CA GLY A 332 -15.44 -2.41 -22.55
C GLY A 332 -14.04 -1.77 -22.51
N VAL A 333 -13.70 -1.10 -21.40
CA VAL A 333 -12.34 -0.52 -21.20
C VAL A 333 -11.26 -1.60 -21.22
N PHE A 334 -11.57 -2.80 -20.74
CA PHE A 334 -10.63 -3.92 -20.67
C PHE A 334 -10.84 -4.97 -21.77
N GLY A 335 -11.67 -4.69 -22.79
CA GLY A 335 -11.92 -5.64 -23.89
C GLY A 335 -12.62 -6.94 -23.46
N ALA A 336 -13.35 -6.92 -22.35
CA ALA A 336 -14.04 -8.09 -21.84
C ALA A 336 -15.19 -8.53 -22.77
N SER A 337 -15.49 -9.84 -22.79
CA SER A 337 -16.64 -10.36 -23.55
C SER A 337 -17.95 -9.71 -23.12
N TYR A 338 -18.98 -9.79 -23.97
CA TYR A 338 -20.29 -9.26 -23.64
C TYR A 338 -20.86 -9.89 -22.36
N GLU A 339 -20.72 -11.21 -22.18
CA GLU A 339 -21.20 -11.91 -20.98
C GLU A 339 -20.45 -11.50 -19.72
N VAL A 340 -19.14 -11.28 -19.81
CA VAL A 340 -18.31 -10.80 -18.68
C VAL A 340 -18.66 -9.35 -18.35
N SER A 341 -18.87 -8.50 -19.35
CA SER A 341 -19.27 -7.10 -19.18
C SER A 341 -20.62 -6.95 -18.48
N ILE A 342 -21.60 -7.81 -18.80
CA ILE A 342 -22.87 -7.89 -18.08
C ILE A 342 -22.63 -8.31 -16.62
N GLU A 343 -21.76 -9.29 -16.38
CA GLU A 343 -21.48 -9.78 -15.03
C GLU A 343 -20.81 -8.72 -14.16
N ILE A 344 -19.81 -8.02 -14.70
CA ILE A 344 -19.17 -6.85 -14.06
C ILE A 344 -20.24 -5.84 -13.65
N SER A 345 -21.13 -5.48 -14.58
CA SER A 345 -22.20 -4.50 -14.32
C SER A 345 -23.12 -4.90 -13.18
N LYS A 346 -23.35 -6.21 -12.99
CA LYS A 346 -24.17 -6.77 -11.91
C LYS A 346 -23.44 -6.84 -10.58
N ILE A 347 -22.15 -7.17 -10.58
CA ILE A 347 -21.39 -7.44 -9.36
C ILE A 347 -20.71 -6.20 -8.76
N VAL A 348 -20.40 -5.17 -9.57
CA VAL A 348 -19.79 -3.92 -9.08
C VAL A 348 -20.53 -3.34 -7.87
N PRO A 349 -21.87 -3.21 -7.86
CA PRO A 349 -22.61 -2.68 -6.70
C PRO A 349 -22.31 -3.41 -5.38
N ILE A 350 -22.03 -4.71 -5.40
CA ILE A 350 -21.69 -5.50 -4.21
C ILE A 350 -20.38 -4.99 -3.60
N PHE A 351 -19.33 -4.84 -4.41
CA PHE A 351 -18.04 -4.34 -3.94
C PHE A 351 -18.11 -2.90 -3.45
N LEU A 352 -18.96 -2.07 -4.05
CA LEU A 352 -19.14 -0.67 -3.66
C LEU A 352 -19.69 -0.51 -2.23
N VAL A 353 -20.49 -1.47 -1.75
CA VAL A 353 -20.94 -1.51 -0.34
C VAL A 353 -19.76 -1.47 0.62
N SER A 354 -18.62 -2.06 0.25
CA SER A 354 -17.45 -2.16 1.12
C SER A 354 -16.64 -0.85 1.25
N LEU A 355 -16.78 0.11 0.33
CA LEU A 355 -15.89 1.28 0.26
C LEU A 355 -15.89 2.15 1.53
N PRO A 356 -17.04 2.52 2.13
CA PRO A 356 -17.05 3.31 3.36
C PRO A 356 -16.38 2.57 4.54
N PHE A 357 -16.51 1.24 4.57
CA PHE A 357 -15.91 0.41 5.63
C PHE A 357 -14.40 0.33 5.47
N VAL A 358 -13.90 0.22 4.24
CA VAL A 358 -12.44 0.31 3.95
C VAL A 358 -11.89 1.68 4.34
N ALA A 359 -12.64 2.77 4.08
CA ALA A 359 -12.23 4.10 4.52
C ALA A 359 -12.08 4.16 6.04
N ILE A 360 -13.04 3.61 6.79
CA ILE A 360 -12.96 3.55 8.26
C ILE A 360 -11.76 2.74 8.72
N THR A 361 -11.55 1.53 8.21
CA THR A 361 -10.45 0.66 8.67
C THR A 361 -9.09 1.22 8.36
N ARG A 362 -8.90 1.84 7.18
CA ARG A 362 -7.62 2.45 6.78
C ARG A 362 -7.26 3.63 7.67
N ILE A 363 -8.21 4.53 7.95
CA ILE A 363 -7.97 5.67 8.85
C ILE A 363 -7.77 5.22 10.30
N ALA A 364 -8.54 4.24 10.78
CA ALA A 364 -8.36 3.68 12.12
C ALA A 364 -6.98 3.05 12.31
N THR A 365 -6.55 2.26 11.33
CA THR A 365 -5.22 1.63 11.31
C THR A 365 -4.13 2.68 11.35
N ALA A 366 -4.24 3.72 10.52
CA ALA A 366 -3.33 4.87 10.51
C ALA A 366 -3.26 5.57 11.87
N GLY A 367 -4.42 5.85 12.48
CA GLY A 367 -4.48 6.42 13.82
C GLY A 367 -3.80 5.57 14.88
N PHE A 368 -3.98 4.24 14.85
CA PHE A 368 -3.38 3.36 15.85
C PHE A 368 -1.87 3.25 15.74
N TYR A 369 -1.31 3.06 14.54
CA TYR A 369 0.14 3.00 14.42
C TYR A 369 0.78 4.38 14.59
N ALA A 370 0.08 5.48 14.24
CA ALA A 370 0.57 6.84 14.46
C ALA A 370 0.64 7.26 15.95
N THR A 371 -0.10 6.56 16.83
CA THR A 371 -0.23 6.86 18.27
C THR A 371 0.39 5.77 19.15
N GLU A 372 1.34 5.00 18.62
CA GLU A 372 2.05 3.89 19.30
C GLU A 372 1.16 2.71 19.75
N LYS A 373 -0.14 2.73 19.44
CA LYS A 373 -1.11 1.65 19.68
C LYS A 373 -0.98 0.54 18.62
N SER A 374 0.27 0.15 18.32
CA SER A 374 0.66 -0.75 17.24
C SER A 374 -0.08 -2.09 17.31
N GLY A 375 -0.32 -2.58 18.53
CA GLY A 375 -1.20 -3.70 18.88
C GLY A 375 -2.47 -3.78 18.05
N LEU A 376 -3.20 -2.67 18.08
CA LEU A 376 -4.51 -2.55 17.47
C LEU A 376 -4.41 -2.37 15.96
N SER A 377 -3.36 -1.71 15.48
CA SER A 377 -3.13 -1.49 14.05
C SER A 377 -2.87 -2.78 13.27
N TYR A 378 -2.08 -3.72 13.80
CA TYR A 378 -1.84 -4.99 13.10
C TYR A 378 -3.06 -5.92 13.19
N ILE A 379 -3.84 -5.87 14.29
CA ILE A 379 -5.12 -6.59 14.36
C ILE A 379 -6.02 -6.12 13.22
N LEU A 380 -6.22 -4.82 13.05
CA LEU A 380 -7.04 -4.29 11.96
C LEU A 380 -6.50 -4.57 10.57
N THR A 381 -5.18 -4.66 10.42
CA THR A 381 -4.54 -4.92 9.13
C THR A 381 -4.73 -6.37 8.68
N PHE A 382 -4.55 -7.32 9.59
CA PHE A 382 -4.55 -8.75 9.25
C PHE A 382 -5.90 -9.44 9.49
N ILE A 383 -6.84 -8.80 10.21
CA ILE A 383 -8.17 -9.39 10.41
C ILE A 383 -8.97 -9.47 9.11
N GLU A 384 -8.80 -8.52 8.18
CA GLU A 384 -9.52 -8.52 6.89
C GLU A 384 -9.27 -9.82 6.09
N PRO A 385 -8.04 -10.20 5.73
CA PRO A 385 -7.80 -11.44 4.98
C PRO A 385 -8.18 -12.71 5.78
N VAL A 386 -8.05 -12.69 7.11
CA VAL A 386 -8.49 -13.81 7.97
C VAL A 386 -10.01 -13.99 7.90
N LEU A 387 -10.78 -12.91 8.05
CA LEU A 387 -12.24 -12.94 7.92
C LEU A 387 -12.67 -13.29 6.50
N MET A 388 -11.97 -12.80 5.48
CA MET A 388 -12.21 -13.19 4.08
C MET A 388 -12.09 -14.69 3.90
N LEU A 389 -11.01 -15.31 4.39
CA LEU A 389 -10.80 -16.75 4.30
C LEU A 389 -11.91 -17.53 5.02
N ILE A 390 -12.25 -17.13 6.25
CA ILE A 390 -13.33 -17.75 7.03
C ILE A 390 -14.65 -17.68 6.26
N PHE A 391 -15.04 -16.50 5.77
CA PHE A 391 -16.30 -16.33 5.06
C PHE A 391 -16.31 -17.05 3.70
N MET A 392 -15.19 -17.11 2.98
CA MET A 392 -15.09 -17.86 1.71
C MET A 392 -15.13 -19.37 1.90
N LEU A 393 -14.71 -19.89 3.06
CA LEU A 393 -14.86 -21.31 3.40
C LEU A 393 -16.29 -21.66 3.82
N VAL A 394 -16.99 -20.74 4.48
CA VAL A 394 -18.29 -21.02 5.12
C VAL A 394 -19.48 -20.63 4.24
N LEU A 395 -19.50 -19.45 3.63
CA LEU A 395 -20.70 -18.93 2.96
C LEU A 395 -21.04 -19.60 1.62
N PRO A 396 -20.07 -19.86 0.71
CA PRO A 396 -20.40 -20.47 -0.58
C PRO A 396 -21.01 -21.86 -0.51
N PRO A 397 -20.51 -22.80 0.33
CA PRO A 397 -21.16 -24.10 0.51
C PRO A 397 -22.58 -24.02 1.08
N LEU A 398 -22.86 -23.02 1.93
CA LEU A 398 -24.13 -22.91 2.65
C LEU A 398 -25.19 -22.11 1.89
N PHE A 399 -24.81 -21.08 1.15
CA PHE A 399 -25.73 -20.04 0.67
C PHE A 399 -25.60 -19.67 -0.81
N GLY A 400 -24.80 -20.38 -1.60
CA GLY A 400 -24.94 -20.34 -3.07
C GLY A 400 -23.72 -19.90 -3.86
N GLY A 401 -22.60 -20.60 -3.74
CA GLY A 401 -21.55 -20.59 -4.76
C GLY A 401 -20.89 -19.22 -5.00
N GLN A 402 -20.63 -18.85 -6.26
CA GLN A 402 -19.76 -17.71 -6.61
C GLN A 402 -20.21 -16.36 -6.05
N ILE A 403 -21.52 -16.10 -5.98
CA ILE A 403 -22.03 -14.82 -5.45
C ILE A 403 -21.66 -14.62 -3.98
N MET A 404 -21.54 -15.70 -3.21
CA MET A 404 -21.13 -15.65 -1.81
C MET A 404 -19.64 -15.34 -1.66
N ILE A 405 -18.79 -15.65 -2.66
CA ILE A 405 -17.39 -15.21 -2.66
C ILE A 405 -17.31 -13.68 -2.67
N TRP A 406 -18.13 -13.02 -3.49
CA TRP A 406 -18.19 -11.55 -3.53
C TRP A 406 -18.64 -10.98 -2.19
N TRP A 407 -19.71 -11.52 -1.61
CA TRP A 407 -20.21 -11.08 -0.30
C TRP A 407 -19.25 -11.38 0.84
N SER A 408 -18.46 -12.46 0.80
CA SER A 408 -17.41 -12.73 1.79
C SER A 408 -16.39 -11.60 1.87
N THR A 409 -16.04 -10.98 0.73
CA THR A 409 -15.13 -9.82 0.73
C THR A 409 -15.76 -8.59 1.41
N VAL A 410 -17.05 -8.35 1.16
CA VAL A 410 -17.79 -7.22 1.73
C VAL A 410 -17.97 -7.41 3.22
N LEU A 411 -18.40 -8.59 3.65
CA LEU A 411 -18.60 -8.92 5.06
C LEU A 411 -17.30 -8.84 5.84
N ALA A 412 -16.18 -9.34 5.30
CA ALA A 412 -14.89 -9.20 5.96
C ALA A 412 -14.54 -7.74 6.25
N ARG A 413 -14.80 -6.83 5.31
CA ARG A 413 -14.54 -5.39 5.47
C ARG A 413 -15.51 -4.72 6.43
N VAL A 414 -16.80 -5.09 6.39
CA VAL A 414 -17.81 -4.61 7.34
C VAL A 414 -17.44 -4.99 8.76
N PHE A 415 -17.13 -6.27 9.00
CA PHE A 415 -16.73 -6.76 10.32
C PHE A 415 -15.39 -6.16 10.78
N SER A 416 -14.45 -5.94 9.87
CA SER A 416 -13.20 -5.23 10.17
C SER A 416 -13.45 -3.78 10.61
N ALA A 417 -14.40 -3.09 9.98
CA ALA A 417 -14.78 -1.73 10.36
C ALA A 417 -15.55 -1.68 11.70
N ILE A 418 -16.40 -2.67 11.96
CA ILE A 418 -17.05 -2.83 13.28
C ILE A 418 -15.99 -3.03 14.37
N LEU A 419 -15.02 -3.91 14.13
CA LEU A 419 -13.90 -4.11 15.05
C LEU A 419 -13.11 -2.80 15.25
N ALA A 420 -12.83 -2.07 14.18
CA ALA A 420 -12.16 -0.77 14.27
C ALA A 420 -12.93 0.21 15.16
N PHE A 421 -14.25 0.32 15.00
CA PHE A 421 -15.09 1.16 15.85
C PHE A 421 -15.04 0.74 17.33
N ILE A 422 -15.12 -0.56 17.62
CA ILE A 422 -15.01 -1.10 18.99
C ILE A 422 -13.66 -0.74 19.61
N LEU A 423 -12.56 -0.93 18.87
CA LEU A 423 -11.21 -0.64 19.35
C LEU A 423 -10.99 0.86 19.60
N ILE A 424 -11.54 1.72 18.75
CA ILE A 424 -11.51 3.18 18.94
C ILE A 424 -12.22 3.56 20.24
N LYS A 425 -13.44 3.03 20.45
CA LYS A 425 -14.23 3.30 21.67
C LYS A 425 -13.56 2.77 22.93
N TYR A 426 -12.91 1.61 22.85
CA TYR A 426 -12.13 1.06 23.95
C TYR A 426 -10.98 1.98 24.34
N CYS A 427 -10.24 2.50 23.35
CA CYS A 427 -9.15 3.45 23.58
C CYS A 427 -9.63 4.77 24.18
N GLU A 428 -10.71 5.35 23.67
CA GLU A 428 -11.27 6.61 24.19
C GLU A 428 -11.63 6.48 25.68
N LYS A 429 -12.21 5.34 26.09
CA LYS A 429 -12.54 5.07 27.50
C LYS A 429 -11.29 4.91 28.38
N GLY A 430 -10.27 4.20 27.88
CA GLY A 430 -9.01 4.03 28.61
C GLY A 430 -8.24 5.35 28.80
N ASP A 431 -8.19 6.18 27.76
CA ASP A 431 -7.53 7.49 27.80
C ASP A 431 -8.28 8.46 28.75
N LEU A 432 -9.62 8.36 28.84
CA LEU A 432 -10.43 9.11 29.82
C LEU A 432 -10.18 8.66 31.27
N GLN A 433 -10.03 7.36 31.52
CA GLN A 433 -9.76 6.85 32.87
C GLN A 433 -8.36 7.24 33.38
N TYR A 434 -7.35 7.24 32.52
CA TYR A 434 -6.00 7.72 32.87
C TYR A 434 -5.92 9.23 33.07
N GLY A 435 -6.76 10.01 32.37
CA GLY A 435 -6.87 11.45 32.56
C GLY A 435 -7.46 11.85 33.91
N ILE A 436 -8.41 11.07 34.45
CA ILE A 436 -9.04 11.32 35.75
C ILE A 436 -8.11 10.99 36.92
N GLN A 437 -7.17 10.05 36.77
CA GLN A 437 -6.18 9.73 37.83
C GLN A 437 -5.03 10.76 37.97
N LYS A 438 -4.97 11.76 37.09
CA LYS A 438 -3.95 12.82 37.10
C LYS A 438 -4.50 14.22 37.45
N ILE A 439 -5.79 14.30 37.79
CA ILE A 439 -6.44 15.47 38.39
C ILE A 439 -6.64 15.13 39.87
#